data_AF-A0A640XSD9-F1
#
_entry.id   AF-A0A640XSD9-F1
#
_cell.length_a   1.000
_cell.length_b   1.000
_cell.length_c   1.000
_cell.angle_alpha   90.00
_cell.angle_beta   90.00
_cell.angle_gamma   90.00
#
_symmetry.space_group_name_H-M   'P 1'
#
loop_
_entity.id
_entity.type
_entity.pdbx_description
1 polymer ?
#
loop_
_entity_poly.entity_id
_entity_poly.type
_entity_poly.pdbx_seq_one_letter_code
_entity_poly.pdbx_strand_id
1 'polypeptide(L)' 'MRCRNALWTSDVERRFAEHTRNDKKGAKYLRGKAPLALVMKKAKVKKLSKIKKEMFVDGKIKVREIWK' A
#
# COMPACT_ATOMS: atom_id res chain seq x y z
N MET A 1 8.58 -0.93 -16.61
CA MET A 1 7.47 0.05 -16.71
C MET A 1 6.92 0.31 -15.31
N ARG A 2 7.27 1.43 -14.67
CA ARG A 2 6.79 1.76 -13.32
C ARG A 2 5.30 2.14 -13.41
N CYS A 3 4.40 1.26 -12.99
CA CYS A 3 3.04 1.68 -12.67
C CYS A 3 3.16 2.77 -11.61
N ARG A 4 2.82 4.03 -11.94
CA ARG A 4 2.91 5.20 -11.03
C ARG A 4 2.15 5.00 -9.71
N ASN A 5 1.32 3.97 -9.62
CA ASN A 5 0.69 3.53 -8.39
C ASN A 5 0.90 2.02 -8.23
N ALA A 6 2.03 1.62 -7.64
CA ALA A 6 2.03 0.44 -6.78
C ALA A 6 0.91 0.62 -5.74
N LEU A 7 0.33 -0.47 -5.23
CA LEU A 7 -0.74 -0.51 -4.22
C LEU A 7 -0.38 0.11 -2.85
N TRP A 8 0.58 1.05 -2.81
CA TRP A 8 0.81 1.95 -1.68
C TRP A 8 -0.23 3.06 -1.67
N THR A 9 -1.45 2.70 -1.30
CA THR A 9 -2.49 3.66 -0.94
C THR A 9 -2.76 3.59 0.55
N SER A 10 -2.99 4.74 1.17
CA SER A 10 -3.48 4.81 2.55
C SER A 10 -4.90 4.27 2.68
N ASP A 11 -5.67 4.31 1.59
CA ASP A 11 -7.07 3.93 1.51
C ASP A 11 -7.23 2.79 0.50
N VAL A 12 -7.07 1.57 1.02
CA VAL A 12 -7.11 0.34 0.22
C VAL A 12 -8.53 0.05 -0.27
N GLU A 13 -9.55 0.36 0.53
CA GLU A 13 -10.95 0.05 0.24
C GLU A 13 -11.49 0.90 -0.91
N ARG A 14 -11.31 2.23 -0.82
CA ARG A 14 -11.70 3.14 -1.91
C ARG A 14 -11.02 2.75 -3.22
N ARG A 15 -9.73 2.44 -3.15
CA ARG A 15 -8.95 2.07 -4.33
C ARG A 15 -9.37 0.74 -4.91
N PHE A 16 -9.65 -0.25 -4.07
CA PHE A 16 -10.17 -1.54 -4.50
C PHE A 16 -11.54 -1.38 -5.18
N ALA A 17 -12.45 -0.56 -4.63
CA ALA A 17 -13.73 -0.26 -5.24
C ALA A 17 -13.59 0.40 -6.63
N GLU A 18 -12.68 1.37 -6.78
CA GLU A 18 -12.38 2.00 -8.08
C GLU A 18 -11.82 1.00 -9.10
N HIS A 19 -11.02 0.03 -8.65
CA HIS A 19 -10.51 -1.04 -9.50
C HIS A 19 -11.58 -2.06 -9.88
N THR A 20 -12.47 -2.43 -8.96
CA THR A 20 -13.56 -3.39 -9.19
C THR A 20 -14.64 -2.82 -10.11
N ARG A 21 -14.97 -1.53 -9.99
CA ARG A 21 -15.96 -0.85 -10.84
C ARG A 21 -15.53 -0.68 -12.30
N ASN A 22 -14.30 -1.04 -12.65
CA ASN A 22 -13.78 -0.94 -14.01
C ASN A 22 -13.80 0.52 -14.56
N ASP A 23 -13.70 1.50 -13.67
CA ASP A 23 -13.75 2.92 -14.01
C ASP A 23 -12.48 3.41 -14.73
N LYS A 24 -12.56 4.58 -15.38
CA LYS A 24 -11.39 5.26 -15.97
C LYS A 24 -10.27 5.52 -14.94
N LYS A 25 -10.63 5.65 -13.65
CA LYS A 25 -9.70 5.86 -12.52
C LYS A 25 -8.96 4.60 -12.08
N GLY A 26 -9.47 3.42 -12.43
CA GLY A 26 -8.81 2.14 -12.18
C GLY A 26 -7.64 1.87 -13.15
N ALA A 27 -6.77 0.93 -12.77
CA ALA A 27 -5.65 0.47 -13.58
C ALA A 27 -6.17 -0.13 -14.90
N LYS A 28 -5.64 0.36 -16.03
CA LYS A 28 -6.00 -0.09 -17.38
C LYS A 28 -5.93 -1.63 -17.54
N TYR A 29 -4.95 -2.26 -16.88
CA TYR A 29 -4.72 -3.71 -16.97
C TYR A 29 -5.78 -4.56 -16.24
N LEU A 30 -6.42 -4.01 -15.21
CA LEU A 30 -7.46 -4.72 -14.43
C LEU A 30 -8.85 -4.57 -15.07
N ARG A 31 -8.98 -3.77 -16.13
CA ARG A 31 -10.24 -3.57 -16.83
C ARG A 31 -10.68 -4.86 -17.52
N GLY A 32 -11.91 -5.30 -17.28
CA GLY A 32 -12.45 -6.56 -17.81
C GLY A 32 -11.96 -7.84 -17.10
N LYS A 33 -11.20 -7.73 -16.01
CA LYS A 33 -10.72 -8.86 -15.19
C LYS A 33 -11.48 -9.00 -13.87
N ALA A 34 -12.73 -8.53 -13.83
CA ALA A 34 -13.60 -8.67 -12.68
C ALA A 34 -14.18 -10.10 -12.60
N PRO A 35 -14.42 -10.65 -11.40
CA PRO A 35 -14.24 -10.02 -10.09
C PRO A 35 -12.78 -10.08 -9.59
N LEU A 36 -12.31 -8.99 -8.96
CA LEU A 36 -10.99 -8.95 -8.31
C LEU A 36 -11.10 -9.46 -6.88
N ALA A 37 -10.09 -10.17 -6.39
CA ALA A 37 -9.98 -10.61 -4.99
C ALA A 37 -8.78 -9.94 -4.31
N LEU A 38 -8.99 -9.36 -3.13
CA LEU A 38 -7.91 -8.80 -2.30
C LEU A 38 -7.29 -9.91 -1.46
N VAL A 39 -6.19 -10.49 -1.92
CA VAL A 39 -5.53 -11.64 -1.27
C VAL A 39 -4.62 -11.21 -0.11
N MET A 40 -4.02 -10.02 -0.17
CA MET A 40 -3.09 -9.56 0.87
C MET A 40 -3.10 -8.04 1.00
N LYS A 41 -3.24 -7.56 2.23
CA LYS A 41 -3.08 -6.13 2.59
C LYS A 41 -1.89 -6.01 3.54
N LYS A 42 -0.77 -5.48 3.05
CA LYS A 42 0.36 -5.14 3.91
C LYS A 42 0.11 -3.75 4.51
N ALA A 43 0.09 -3.68 5.83
CA ALA A 43 -0.23 -2.44 6.52
C ALA A 43 0.88 -1.37 6.38
N LYS A 44 0.48 -0.10 6.56
CA LYS A 44 1.23 1.13 6.26
C LYS A 44 2.71 1.00 6.62
N VAL A 45 3.57 1.11 5.62
CA VAL A 45 4.97 1.48 5.86
C VAL A 45 4.95 2.96 6.25
N LYS A 46 4.97 3.28 7.55
CA LYS A 46 5.14 4.67 8.00
C LYS A 46 6.42 5.20 7.34
N LYS A 47 6.34 6.37 6.69
CA LYS A 47 7.54 7.06 6.21
C LYS A 47 8.29 7.56 7.44
N LEU A 48 9.19 6.73 7.94
CA LEU A 48 10.04 7.06 9.08
C LEU A 48 11.02 8.18 8.70
N SER A 49 11.26 9.09 9.63
CA SER A 49 12.36 10.06 9.53
C SER A 49 13.71 9.32 9.49
N LYS A 50 14.75 9.97 8.96
CA LYS A 50 16.11 9.40 8.85
C LYS A 50 16.57 8.80 10.19
N ILE A 51 16.39 9.57 11.27
CA ILE A 51 16.75 9.18 12.63
C ILE A 51 16.04 7.89 13.06
N LYS A 52 14.71 7.80 12.86
CA LYS A 52 13.96 6.58 13.24
C LYS A 52 14.33 5.36 12.39
N LYS A 53 14.79 5.56 11.15
CA LYS A 53 15.32 4.45 10.33
C LYS A 53 16.66 3.96 10.85
N GLU A 54 17.57 4.87 11.18
CA GLU A 54 18.87 4.51 11.73
C GLU A 54 18.71 3.80 13.08
N MET A 55 17.88 4.33 13.98
CA MET A 55 17.58 3.68 15.26
C MET A 55 16.86 2.32 15.11
N PHE A 56 16.11 2.11 14.02
CA PHE A 56 15.51 0.81 13.71
C PHE A 56 16.56 -0.19 13.22
N VAL A 57 17.49 0.23 12.36
CA VAL A 57 18.60 -0.61 11.85
C VAL A 57 19.58 -0.97 12.97
N ASP A 58 19.82 -0.04 13.89
CA ASP A 58 20.64 -0.23 15.09
C ASP A 58 19.96 -1.13 16.14
N GLY A 59 18.68 -1.49 15.95
CA GLY A 59 17.94 -2.37 16.86
C GLY A 59 17.45 -1.70 18.14
N LYS A 60 17.67 -0.39 18.29
CA LYS A 60 17.26 0.43 19.44
C LYS A 60 15.75 0.63 19.54
N ILE A 61 14.99 0.39 18.47
CA ILE A 61 13.54 0.55 18.44
C ILE A 61 12.86 -0.76 18.07
N LYS A 62 11.89 -1.19 18.88
CA LYS A 62 11.06 -2.37 18.57
C LYS A 62 10.03 -2.01 17.50
N VAL A 63 9.76 -2.94 16.57
CA VAL A 63 8.72 -2.79 15.52
C VAL A 63 7.38 -2.36 16.11
N ARG A 64 7.04 -2.85 17.32
CA ARG A 64 5.80 -2.52 18.03
C ARG A 64 5.67 -1.03 18.38
N GLU A 65 6.77 -0.35 18.65
CA GLU A 65 6.76 1.09 18.98
C GLU A 65 6.66 1.98 17.73
N ILE A 66 7.17 1.51 16.59
CA ILE A 66 6.99 2.20 15.29
C ILE A 66 5.51 2.19 14.89
N TRP A 67 4.82 1.10 15.20
CA TRP A 67 3.44 0.82 14.79
C TRP A 67 2.37 1.21 15.81
N LYS A 68 2.77 1.76 16.97
CA LYS A 68 1.88 2.48 17.90
C LYS A 68 1.38 3.78 17.25
#